data_AF-A0A959M708-F1
#
_entry.id   AF-A0A959M708-F1
#
_cell.length_a   1.000
_cell.length_b   1.000
_cell.length_c   1.000
_cell.angle_alpha   90.00
_cell.angle_beta   90.00
_cell.angle_gamma   90.00
#
_symmetry.space_group_name_H-M   'P 1'
#
loop_
_entity.id
_entity.type
_entity.pdbx_description
1 polymer ?
#
loop_
_entity_poly.entity_id
_entity_poly.type
_entity_poly.pdbx_seq_one_letter_code
_entity_poly.pdbx_strand_id
1 'polypeptide(L)'
;MLKSTRIFKVKSFFLLFAQAVRGDIKDFTKGNIDKAIFLLAVPMILEMLLESLFAVVDIYFVNKIGIDASSTVVLTEASLTILYSVAWGISIGVTALVARRAGEKDFKAASDIAMQSIFIGVFFSIIISIIGILFSKNILMLMGATVKIANENYLYTQIMLTSNLVIVL
;
A
#
# COMPACT_ATOMS: atom_id res chain seq x y z
N MET A 1 -47.68 9.71 8.16
CA MET A 1 -47.23 9.12 6.88
C MET A 1 -45.71 9.26 6.62
N LEU A 2 -44.84 9.40 7.64
CA LEU A 2 -43.41 9.75 7.45
C LEU A 2 -42.38 8.74 8.02
N LYS A 3 -42.80 7.57 8.53
CA LYS A 3 -41.88 6.57 9.11
C LYS A 3 -41.34 5.51 8.12
N SER A 4 -41.96 5.37 6.94
CA SER A 4 -41.63 4.28 5.99
C SER A 4 -40.36 4.55 5.15
N THR A 5 -39.99 5.80 4.93
CA THR A 5 -38.90 6.19 4.02
C THR A 5 -37.49 5.98 4.60
N ARG A 6 -37.33 5.98 5.93
CA ARG A 6 -36.00 5.79 6.58
C ARG A 6 -35.52 4.33 6.54
N ILE A 7 -36.42 3.37 6.70
CA ILE A 7 -36.07 1.93 6.75
C ILE A 7 -35.58 1.44 5.38
N PHE A 8 -36.13 1.98 4.28
CA PHE A 8 -35.68 1.69 2.92
C PHE A 8 -34.25 2.18 2.63
N LYS A 9 -33.85 3.36 3.13
CA LYS A 9 -32.47 3.88 2.98
C LYS A 9 -31.43 3.00 3.68
N VAL A 10 -31.74 2.50 4.89
CA VAL A 10 -30.81 1.65 5.66
C VAL A 10 -30.63 0.27 5.03
N LYS A 11 -31.73 -0.39 4.59
CA LYS A 11 -31.62 -1.66 3.85
C LYS A 11 -30.84 -1.48 2.54
N SER A 12 -31.04 -0.36 1.85
CA SER A 12 -30.29 -0.05 0.64
C SER A 12 -28.79 0.12 0.90
N PHE A 13 -28.41 0.72 2.04
CA PHE A 13 -26.99 0.88 2.41
C PHE A 13 -26.31 -0.47 2.67
N PHE A 14 -26.91 -1.33 3.52
CA PHE A 14 -26.34 -2.65 3.80
C PHE A 14 -26.28 -3.54 2.55
N LEU A 15 -27.24 -3.42 1.64
CA LEU A 15 -27.20 -4.11 0.35
C LEU A 15 -26.05 -3.61 -0.54
N LEU A 16 -25.84 -2.29 -0.62
CA LEU A 16 -24.73 -1.71 -1.39
C LEU A 16 -23.38 -2.09 -0.81
N PHE A 17 -23.26 -2.08 0.52
CA PHE A 17 -22.06 -2.52 1.21
C PHE A 17 -21.77 -4.01 0.94
N ALA A 18 -22.79 -4.87 1.08
CA ALA A 18 -22.66 -6.29 0.77
C ALA A 18 -22.32 -6.52 -0.73
N GLN A 19 -22.85 -5.70 -1.65
CA GLN A 19 -22.48 -5.73 -3.07
C GLN A 19 -21.01 -5.34 -3.29
N ALA A 20 -20.54 -4.29 -2.61
CA ALA A 20 -19.15 -3.85 -2.71
C ALA A 20 -18.19 -4.96 -2.23
N VAL A 21 -18.49 -5.59 -1.09
CA VAL A 21 -17.68 -6.67 -0.53
C VAL A 21 -17.73 -7.95 -1.37
N ARG A 22 -18.86 -8.23 -2.03
CA ARG A 22 -19.00 -9.39 -2.93
C ARG A 22 -18.24 -9.24 -4.25
N GLY A 23 -17.90 -8.01 -4.65
CA GLY A 23 -17.12 -7.76 -5.87
C GLY A 23 -17.89 -8.01 -7.17
N ASP A 24 -19.20 -7.75 -7.22
CA ASP A 24 -20.00 -7.93 -8.44
C ASP A 24 -19.40 -7.12 -9.61
N ILE A 25 -18.94 -7.80 -10.66
CA ILE A 25 -18.33 -7.16 -11.85
C ILE A 25 -19.37 -6.28 -12.54
N LYS A 26 -19.18 -4.97 -12.47
CA LYS A 26 -20.00 -3.96 -13.14
C LYS A 26 -19.12 -3.03 -13.96
N ASP A 27 -19.65 -2.62 -15.11
CA ASP A 27 -19.05 -1.58 -15.93
C ASP A 27 -19.23 -0.22 -15.21
N PHE A 28 -18.20 0.20 -14.48
CA PHE A 28 -18.19 1.46 -13.72
C PHE A 28 -18.15 2.70 -14.61
N THR A 29 -17.99 2.54 -15.94
CA THR A 29 -18.07 3.65 -16.91
C THR A 29 -19.52 4.02 -17.25
N LYS A 30 -20.51 3.23 -16.79
CA LYS A 30 -21.93 3.43 -17.07
C LYS A 30 -22.74 3.52 -15.77
N GLY A 31 -23.74 4.40 -15.78
CA GLY A 31 -24.71 4.54 -14.69
C GLY A 31 -24.37 5.66 -13.70
N ASN A 32 -24.78 5.51 -12.45
CA ASN A 32 -24.64 6.54 -11.42
C ASN A 32 -23.23 6.53 -10.80
N ILE A 33 -22.53 7.66 -10.92
CA ILE A 33 -21.18 7.90 -10.40
C ILE A 33 -21.11 7.70 -8.87
N ASP A 34 -22.10 8.19 -8.12
CA ASP A 34 -22.11 8.06 -6.65
C ASP A 34 -22.09 6.60 -6.20
N LYS A 35 -22.82 5.75 -6.94
CA LYS A 35 -22.86 4.31 -6.68
C LYS A 35 -21.54 3.65 -7.06
N ALA A 36 -20.92 4.04 -8.16
CA ALA A 36 -19.62 3.51 -8.57
C ALA A 36 -18.53 3.86 -7.56
N ILE A 37 -18.47 5.13 -7.12
CA ILE A 37 -17.54 5.59 -6.08
C ILE A 37 -17.75 4.77 -4.80
N PHE A 38 -19.00 4.59 -4.34
CA PHE A 38 -19.28 3.81 -3.14
C PHE A 38 -18.81 2.36 -3.25
N LEU A 39 -19.08 1.70 -4.38
CA LEU A 39 -18.69 0.31 -4.61
C LEU A 39 -17.17 0.11 -4.67
N LEU A 40 -16.41 1.11 -5.14
CA LEU A 40 -14.94 1.07 -5.18
C LEU A 40 -14.29 1.50 -3.86
N ALA A 41 -14.89 2.48 -3.16
CA ALA A 41 -14.33 3.01 -1.92
C ALA A 41 -14.43 2.03 -0.75
N VAL A 42 -15.50 1.23 -0.67
CA VAL A 42 -15.66 0.25 0.41
C VAL A 42 -14.52 -0.77 0.49
N PRO A 43 -14.15 -1.50 -0.58
CA PRO A 43 -13.03 -2.44 -0.51
C PRO A 43 -11.70 -1.74 -0.23
N MET A 44 -11.47 -0.55 -0.78
CA MET A 44 -10.26 0.25 -0.52
C MET A 44 -10.14 0.66 0.96
N ILE A 45 -11.22 1.14 1.57
CA ILE A 45 -11.22 1.48 3.00
C ILE A 45 -10.98 0.24 3.86
N LEU A 46 -11.59 -0.89 3.50
CA LEU A 46 -11.38 -2.16 4.22
C LEU A 46 -9.92 -2.62 4.13
N GLU A 47 -9.29 -2.50 2.96
CA GLU A 47 -7.87 -2.76 2.77
C GLU A 47 -7.02 -1.89 3.71
N MET A 48 -7.19 -0.57 3.68
CA MET A 48 -6.44 0.34 4.55
C MET A 48 -6.64 0.06 6.05
N LEU A 49 -7.86 -0.35 6.44
CA LEU A 49 -8.13 -0.78 7.81
C LEU A 49 -7.37 -2.06 8.17
N LEU A 50 -7.33 -3.05 7.27
CA LEU A 50 -6.59 -4.29 7.48
C LEU A 50 -5.08 -4.05 7.52
N GLU A 51 -4.55 -3.19 6.66
CA GLU A 51 -3.13 -2.79 6.64
C GLU A 51 -2.72 -2.13 7.96
N SER A 52 -3.51 -1.16 8.45
CA SER A 52 -3.23 -0.51 9.74
C SER A 52 -3.33 -1.46 10.93
N LEU A 53 -4.29 -2.39 10.92
CA LEU A 53 -4.38 -3.44 11.94
C LEU A 53 -3.19 -4.39 11.89
N PHE A 54 -2.74 -4.76 10.69
CA PHE A 54 -1.56 -5.60 10.51
C PHE A 54 -0.31 -4.94 11.10
N ALA A 55 -0.09 -3.64 10.86
CA ALA A 55 1.03 -2.90 11.43
C ALA A 55 1.03 -2.90 12.97
N VAL A 56 -0.15 -2.74 13.60
CA VAL A 56 -0.28 -2.78 15.07
C VAL A 56 0.00 -4.19 15.63
N VAL A 57 -0.50 -5.22 14.96
CA VAL A 57 -0.29 -6.61 15.38
C VAL A 57 1.19 -7.00 15.19
N ASP A 58 1.82 -6.58 14.10
CA ASP A 58 3.23 -6.83 13.82
C ASP A 58 4.13 -6.28 14.94
N ILE A 59 4.01 -4.98 15.26
CA ILE A 59 4.82 -4.38 16.32
C ILE A 59 4.51 -4.98 17.71
N TYR A 60 3.27 -5.42 17.96
CA TYR A 60 2.92 -6.13 19.19
C TYR A 60 3.72 -7.43 19.36
N PHE A 61 3.89 -8.22 18.30
CA PHE A 61 4.69 -9.45 18.35
C PHE A 61 6.18 -9.13 18.47
N VAL A 62 6.69 -8.14 17.72
CA VAL A 62 8.10 -7.74 17.80
C VAL A 62 8.46 -7.24 19.21
N ASN A 63 7.57 -6.52 19.88
CA ASN A 63 7.77 -6.05 21.25
C ASN A 63 8.01 -7.20 22.25
N LYS A 64 7.52 -8.42 21.97
CA LYS A 64 7.79 -9.59 22.83
C LYS A 64 9.22 -10.11 22.71
N ILE A 65 9.94 -9.78 21.65
CA ILE A 65 11.35 -10.14 21.45
C ILE A 65 12.25 -9.24 22.28
N GLY A 66 11.93 -7.95 22.36
CA GLY A 66 12.63 -6.98 23.19
C GLY A 66 12.55 -5.55 22.65
N ILE A 67 12.93 -4.60 23.50
CA ILE A 67 12.86 -3.16 23.20
C ILE A 67 13.80 -2.81 22.04
N ASP A 68 15.02 -3.39 22.01
CA ASP A 68 15.99 -3.14 20.93
C ASP A 68 15.46 -3.62 19.57
N ALA A 69 14.74 -4.76 19.52
CA ALA A 69 14.13 -5.30 18.31
C ALA A 69 13.00 -4.39 17.79
N SER A 70 12.06 -4.02 18.66
CA SER A 70 10.96 -3.10 18.31
C SER A 70 11.47 -1.73 17.83
N SER A 71 12.50 -1.19 18.48
CA SER A 71 13.13 0.07 18.09
C SER A 71 13.75 -0.06 16.69
N THR A 72 14.38 -1.20 16.38
CA THR A 72 14.95 -1.46 15.06
C THR A 72 13.87 -1.50 13.98
N VAL A 73 12.73 -2.15 14.26
CA VAL A 73 11.60 -2.21 13.31
C VAL A 73 11.04 -0.82 13.05
N VAL A 74 10.76 -0.03 14.09
CA VAL A 74 10.22 1.33 13.93
C VAL A 74 11.18 2.24 13.15
N LEU A 75 12.48 2.17 13.41
CA LEU A 75 13.48 2.97 12.69
C LEU A 75 13.64 2.50 11.23
N THR A 76 13.53 1.19 10.99
CA THR A 76 13.52 0.63 9.64
C THR A 76 12.27 1.10 8.89
N GLU A 77 11.10 1.08 9.52
CA GLU A 77 9.84 1.53 8.94
C GLU A 77 9.87 3.03 8.59
N ALA A 78 10.46 3.85 9.45
CA ALA A 78 10.70 5.26 9.17
C ALA A 78 11.58 5.45 7.91
N SER A 79 12.62 4.62 7.74
CA SER A 79 13.44 4.65 6.53
C SER A 79 12.68 4.15 5.28
N LEU A 80 11.84 3.13 5.42
CA LEU A 80 11.02 2.58 4.33
C LEU A 80 9.92 3.55 3.90
N THR A 81 9.41 4.39 4.80
CA THR A 81 8.40 5.41 4.46
C THR A 81 8.88 6.35 3.35
N ILE A 82 10.17 6.69 3.33
CA ILE A 82 10.76 7.49 2.25
C ILE A 82 10.66 6.75 0.92
N LEU A 83 10.94 5.45 0.92
CA LEU A 83 10.82 4.59 -0.25
C LEU A 83 9.36 4.43 -0.69
N TYR A 84 8.44 4.21 0.25
CA TYR A 84 7.01 4.10 -0.02
C TYR A 84 6.48 5.37 -0.67
N SER A 85 6.96 6.55 -0.26
CA SER A 85 6.51 7.81 -0.85
C SER A 85 6.76 7.90 -2.36
N VAL A 86 7.92 7.39 -2.82
CA VAL A 86 8.26 7.35 -4.25
C VAL A 86 7.45 6.27 -4.95
N ALA A 87 7.35 5.08 -4.36
CA ALA A 87 6.58 3.97 -4.93
C ALA A 87 5.09 4.32 -5.09
N TRP A 88 4.48 4.93 -4.06
CA TRP A 88 3.11 5.43 -4.12
C TRP A 88 2.94 6.51 -5.18
N GLY A 89 3.90 7.44 -5.32
CA GLY A 89 3.86 8.46 -6.37
C GLY A 89 3.80 7.85 -7.77
N ILE A 90 4.64 6.85 -8.04
CA ILE A 90 4.62 6.12 -9.31
C ILE A 90 3.31 5.35 -9.47
N SER A 91 2.89 4.61 -8.45
CA SER A 91 1.68 3.80 -8.45
C SER A 91 0.44 4.64 -8.78
N ILE A 92 0.23 5.76 -8.10
CA ILE A 92 -0.90 6.67 -8.34
C ILE A 92 -0.90 7.19 -9.79
N GLY A 93 0.27 7.58 -10.30
CA GLY A 93 0.42 8.04 -11.68
C GLY A 93 0.06 6.95 -12.70
N VAL A 94 0.56 5.74 -12.49
CA VAL A 94 0.29 4.57 -13.35
C VAL A 94 -1.18 4.20 -13.30
N THR A 95 -1.78 4.11 -12.11
CA THR A 95 -3.22 3.83 -11.95
C THR A 95 -4.07 4.85 -12.69
N ALA A 96 -3.74 6.14 -12.61
CA ALA A 96 -4.48 7.19 -13.33
C ALA A 96 -4.36 7.03 -14.87
N LEU A 97 -3.17 6.73 -15.38
CA LEU A 97 -2.93 6.51 -16.80
C LEU A 97 -3.62 5.24 -17.32
N VAL A 98 -3.52 4.13 -16.59
CA VAL A 98 -4.18 2.86 -16.90
C VAL A 98 -5.70 3.04 -16.87
N ALA A 99 -6.25 3.70 -15.84
CA ALA A 99 -7.68 3.97 -15.73
C ALA A 99 -8.19 4.81 -16.91
N ARG A 100 -7.43 5.82 -17.34
CA ARG A 100 -7.77 6.63 -18.52
C ARG A 100 -7.81 5.78 -19.79
N ARG A 101 -6.78 4.98 -20.07
CA ARG A 101 -6.73 4.13 -21.28
C ARG A 101 -7.79 3.04 -21.27
N ALA A 102 -8.06 2.44 -20.11
CA ALA A 102 -9.15 1.51 -19.94
C ALA A 102 -10.52 2.18 -20.20
N GLY A 103 -10.72 3.42 -19.76
CA GLY A 103 -11.91 4.22 -20.05
C GLY A 103 -12.08 4.54 -21.55
N GLU A 104 -10.97 4.76 -22.26
CA GLU A 104 -10.93 4.92 -23.73
C GLU A 104 -11.15 3.58 -24.49
N LYS A 105 -11.27 2.45 -23.77
CA LYS A 105 -11.30 1.07 -24.30
C LYS A 105 -10.03 0.65 -25.05
N ASP A 106 -8.94 1.39 -24.86
CA ASP A 106 -7.62 1.04 -25.38
C ASP A 106 -6.87 0.18 -24.36
N PHE A 107 -7.29 -1.08 -24.24
CA PHE A 107 -6.70 -2.03 -23.31
C PHE A 107 -5.26 -2.40 -23.66
N LYS A 108 -4.86 -2.23 -24.94
CA LYS A 108 -3.48 -2.46 -25.36
C LYS A 108 -2.57 -1.39 -24.77
N ALA A 109 -2.90 -0.11 -24.95
CA ALA A 109 -2.13 0.98 -24.34
C ALA A 109 -2.15 0.90 -22.80
N ALA A 110 -3.27 0.49 -22.19
CA ALA A 110 -3.34 0.27 -20.74
C ALA A 110 -2.35 -0.81 -20.28
N SER A 111 -2.28 -1.93 -21.01
CA SER A 111 -1.32 -3.02 -20.73
C SER A 111 0.12 -2.59 -20.94
N ASP A 112 0.41 -1.81 -21.98
CA ASP A 112 1.76 -1.32 -22.25
C ASP A 112 2.26 -0.41 -21.12
N ILE A 113 1.39 0.49 -20.61
CA ILE A 113 1.69 1.36 -19.48
C ILE A 113 1.95 0.54 -18.20
N ALA A 114 1.11 -0.46 -17.92
CA ALA A 114 1.30 -1.34 -16.76
C ALA A 114 2.60 -2.16 -16.83
N MET A 115 3.00 -2.61 -18.03
CA MET A 115 4.28 -3.29 -18.21
C MET A 115 5.45 -2.33 -18.01
N GLN A 116 5.38 -1.12 -18.55
CA GLN A 116 6.42 -0.11 -18.37
C GLN A 116 6.60 0.28 -16.90
N SER A 117 5.53 0.36 -16.12
CA SER A 117 5.63 0.64 -14.69
C SER A 117 6.34 -0.46 -13.91
N ILE A 118 6.16 -1.73 -14.29
CA ILE A 118 6.90 -2.84 -13.68
C ILE A 118 8.40 -2.69 -13.95
N PHE A 119 8.80 -2.36 -15.18
CA PHE A 119 10.22 -2.12 -15.49
C PHE A 119 10.81 -0.96 -14.67
N ILE A 120 10.06 0.14 -14.51
CA ILE A 120 10.47 1.27 -13.68
C ILE A 120 10.61 0.83 -12.21
N GLY A 121 9.64 0.05 -11.70
CA GLY A 121 9.65 -0.47 -10.34
C GLY A 121 10.84 -1.40 -10.07
N VAL A 122 11.12 -2.34 -10.97
CA VAL A 122 12.30 -3.23 -10.89
C VAL A 122 13.59 -2.42 -10.90
N PHE A 123 13.72 -1.44 -11.81
CA PHE A 123 14.91 -0.60 -11.89
C PHE A 123 15.12 0.21 -10.61
N PHE A 124 14.07 0.84 -10.08
CA PHE A 124 14.12 1.57 -8.82
C PHE A 124 14.47 0.65 -7.66
N SER A 125 13.87 -0.54 -7.61
CA SER A 125 14.12 -1.52 -6.56
C SER A 125 15.58 -1.96 -6.51
N ILE A 126 16.21 -2.21 -7.67
CA ILE A 126 17.63 -2.58 -7.74
C ILE A 126 18.51 -1.48 -7.14
N ILE A 127 18.22 -0.20 -7.44
CA ILE A 127 18.97 0.94 -6.91
C ILE A 127 18.88 0.96 -5.38
N ILE A 128 17.67 0.81 -4.83
CA ILE A 128 17.46 0.76 -3.38
C ILE A 128 18.15 -0.46 -2.78
N SER A 129 18.06 -1.64 -3.40
CA SER A 129 18.69 -2.84 -2.88
C SER A 129 20.20 -2.67 -2.73
N ILE A 130 20.86 -2.05 -3.72
CA ILE A 130 22.29 -1.71 -3.63
C ILE A 130 22.56 -0.76 -2.46
N ILE A 131 21.75 0.29 -2.31
CA ILE A 131 21.87 1.23 -1.18
C ILE A 131 21.68 0.52 0.17
N GLY A 132 20.70 -0.38 0.27
CA GLY A 132 20.42 -1.15 1.48
C GLY A 132 21.57 -2.06 1.87
N ILE A 133 22.17 -2.76 0.90
CA ILE A 133 23.33 -3.64 1.13
C ILE A 133 24.53 -2.84 1.66
N LEU A 134 24.80 -1.67 1.09
CA LEU A 134 26.01 -0.89 1.40
C LEU A 134 25.85 0.03 2.61
N PHE A 135 24.65 0.57 2.85
CA PHE A 135 24.44 1.70 3.78
C PHE A 135 23.39 1.44 4.87
N SER A 136 22.86 0.23 5.03
CA SER A 136 21.84 -0.11 6.06
C SER A 136 22.17 0.40 7.47
N LYS A 137 23.42 0.23 7.94
CA LYS A 137 23.87 0.76 9.25
C LYS A 137 23.78 2.29 9.32
N ASN A 138 24.27 2.96 8.29
CA ASN A 138 24.30 4.42 8.22
C ASN A 138 22.88 4.99 8.14
N ILE A 139 21.98 4.30 7.42
CA ILE A 139 20.56 4.65 7.34
C ILE A 139 19.91 4.53 8.72
N LEU A 140 20.14 3.44 9.46
CA LEU A 140 19.64 3.32 10.83
C LEU A 140 20.16 4.42 11.74
N MET A 141 21.45 4.73 11.69
CA MET A 141 22.05 5.83 12.45
C MET A 141 21.43 7.18 12.09
N LEU A 142 21.16 7.44 10.81
CA LEU A 142 20.47 8.64 10.34
C LEU A 142 19.04 8.73 10.87
N MET A 143 18.34 7.61 11.02
CA MET A 143 16.98 7.57 11.59
C MET A 143 16.98 7.74 13.11
N GLY A 144 18.14 7.78 13.77
CA GLY A 144 18.27 7.97 15.21
C GLY A 144 18.55 6.69 15.99
N ALA A 145 19.00 5.61 15.34
CA ALA A 145 19.46 4.42 16.05
C ALA A 145 20.67 4.72 16.94
N THR A 146 20.74 4.06 18.08
CA THR A 146 21.98 4.04 18.88
C THR A 146 23.03 3.17 18.17
N VAL A 147 24.31 3.43 18.47
CA VAL A 147 25.44 2.65 17.93
C VAL A 147 25.29 1.15 18.22
N LYS A 148 24.71 0.81 19.37
CA LYS A 148 24.40 -0.58 19.74
C LYS A 148 23.42 -1.22 18.75
N ILE A 149 22.26 -0.59 18.54
CA ILE A 149 21.22 -1.07 17.62
C ILE A 149 21.75 -1.18 16.19
N ALA A 150 22.49 -0.18 15.72
CA ALA A 150 23.05 -0.16 14.37
C ALA A 150 24.16 -1.20 14.16
N ASN A 151 24.80 -1.71 15.20
CA ASN A 151 25.79 -2.78 15.06
C ASN A 151 25.20 -4.17 15.22
N GLU A 152 24.25 -4.33 16.15
CA GLU A 152 23.67 -5.63 16.48
C GLU A 152 22.49 -6.02 15.58
N ASN A 153 21.68 -5.05 15.12
CA ASN A 153 20.38 -5.33 14.50
C ASN A 153 20.22 -4.80 13.06
N TYR A 154 21.27 -4.24 12.45
CA TYR A 154 21.20 -3.69 11.09
C TYR A 154 20.80 -4.69 10.01
N LEU A 155 21.01 -5.98 10.27
CA LEU A 155 20.69 -7.05 9.33
C LEU A 155 19.21 -7.03 8.96
N TYR A 156 18.31 -6.71 9.90
CA TYR A 156 16.88 -6.58 9.63
C TYR A 156 16.62 -5.48 8.58
N THR A 157 17.17 -4.29 8.79
CA THR A 157 17.06 -3.17 7.85
C THR A 157 17.69 -3.52 6.50
N GLN A 158 18.84 -4.19 6.49
CA GLN A 158 19.51 -4.61 5.27
C GLN A 158 18.65 -5.58 4.47
N ILE A 159 18.03 -6.57 5.12
CA ILE A 159 17.13 -7.52 4.47
C ILE A 159 15.94 -6.77 3.89
N MET A 160 15.25 -5.95 4.69
CA MET A 160 14.06 -5.20 4.24
C MET A 160 14.35 -4.29 3.05
N LEU A 161 15.46 -3.56 3.08
CA LEU A 161 15.87 -2.70 1.97
C LEU A 161 16.33 -3.51 0.75
N THR A 162 16.93 -4.68 0.93
CA THR A 162 17.36 -5.52 -0.20
C THR A 162 16.18 -6.22 -0.86
N SER A 163 15.19 -6.65 -0.08
CA SER A 163 13.96 -7.29 -0.55
C SER A 163 12.83 -6.31 -0.90
N ASN A 164 13.15 -5.02 -1.06
CA ASN A 164 12.15 -3.97 -1.34
C ASN A 164 11.36 -4.19 -2.64
N LEU A 165 11.77 -5.11 -3.52
CA LEU A 165 11.06 -5.41 -4.76
C LEU A 165 9.59 -5.77 -4.54
N VAL A 166 9.29 -6.49 -3.44
CA VAL A 166 7.92 -6.88 -3.06
C VAL A 166 7.08 -5.69 -2.61
N ILE A 167 7.73 -4.59 -2.24
CA ILE A 167 7.08 -3.36 -1.81
C ILE A 167 6.81 -2.46 -3.02
N VAL A 168 7.77 -2.39 -3.94
CA VAL A 168 7.71 -1.47 -5.08
C VAL A 168 6.78 -1.97 -6.19
N LEU A 169 6.58 -3.29 -6.31
CA LEU A 169 5.72 -3.94 -7.30
C LEU A 169 4.42 -4.46 -6.69
#